data_AF-A0A948AQE7-F1
#
_entry.id   AF-A0A948AQE7-F1
#
_cell.length_a   1.000
_cell.length_b   1.000
_cell.length_c   1.000
_cell.angle_alpha   90.00
_cell.angle_beta   90.00
_cell.angle_gamma   90.00
#
_symmetry.space_group_name_H-M   'P 1'
#
loop_
_entity.id
_entity.type
_entity.pdbx_description
1 polymer ?
#
loop_
_entity_poly.entity_id
_entity_poly.type
_entity_poly.pdbx_seq_one_letter_code
_entity_poly.pdbx_strand_id
1 'polypeptide(L)'
;MRRRCGTATARLLAVAVCLAWASAAWPAPVRRPVVAGSFYPDDPARLRGAVEAFLASARPAGQQPLALIAPHAGYIYSGQIAADAWNQVRGHAYDLIVILGTNHTTPGFTGVSVYAGSGYRTPLGTAAVDVETSRELMSLDDDYGFTPAVHAREHSIEVQVPFAQVLFPDTPLLAAIVGLHDPESCEAFGHALADLLRDREVLIVASSDLSHYPHRDDAEEVDRRTLEAMGSGVRSFFDRLRRLEREGPPGLATCACGEAP
;
A
#
# COMPACT_ATOMS: atom_id res chain seq x y z
N MET A 1 21.29 51.98 -71.74
CA MET A 1 20.79 51.77 -70.36
C MET A 1 19.61 50.81 -70.39
N ARG A 2 19.81 49.51 -70.10
CA ARG A 2 18.74 48.52 -69.96
C ARG A 2 18.45 48.32 -68.47
N ARG A 3 17.25 48.68 -67.99
CA ARG A 3 16.83 48.43 -66.60
C ARG A 3 16.19 47.04 -66.53
N ARG A 4 16.72 46.18 -65.66
CA ARG A 4 16.18 44.85 -65.35
C ARG A 4 14.93 44.98 -64.48
N CYS A 5 13.88 44.26 -64.86
CA CYS A 5 12.68 44.04 -64.07
C CYS A 5 12.97 42.95 -63.03
N GLY A 6 12.82 43.26 -61.74
CA GLY A 6 12.95 42.28 -60.65
C GLY A 6 11.56 41.85 -60.19
N THR A 7 11.27 40.56 -60.30
CA THR A 7 10.05 39.93 -59.78
C THR A 7 10.19 39.71 -58.27
N ALA A 8 9.31 40.30 -57.48
CA ALA A 8 9.20 40.05 -56.04
C ALA A 8 8.31 38.82 -55.81
N THR A 9 8.89 37.73 -55.31
CA THR A 9 8.16 36.55 -54.84
C THR A 9 7.68 36.79 -53.42
N ALA A 10 6.36 36.93 -53.24
CA ALA A 10 5.73 36.97 -51.92
C ALA A 10 5.78 35.58 -51.28
N ARG A 11 6.47 35.45 -50.14
CA ARG A 11 6.43 34.25 -49.28
C ARG A 11 5.27 34.38 -48.31
N LEU A 12 4.24 33.56 -48.49
CA LEU A 12 3.18 33.35 -47.50
C LEU A 12 3.75 32.61 -46.29
N LEU A 13 3.82 33.28 -45.15
CA LEU A 13 4.06 32.66 -43.84
C LEU A 13 2.74 32.07 -43.34
N ALA A 14 2.62 30.75 -43.37
CA ALA A 14 1.53 30.04 -42.70
C ALA A 14 1.84 30.00 -41.20
N VAL A 15 1.10 30.74 -40.39
CA VAL A 15 1.12 30.63 -38.93
C VAL A 15 0.24 29.44 -38.56
N ALA A 16 0.88 28.34 -38.16
CA ALA A 16 0.18 27.20 -37.58
C ALA A 16 -0.24 27.56 -36.14
N VAL A 17 -1.53 27.73 -35.92
CA VAL A 17 -2.10 27.86 -34.58
C VAL A 17 -2.25 26.45 -34.02
N CYS A 18 -1.31 26.01 -33.19
CA CYS A 18 -1.46 24.82 -32.36
C CYS A 18 -2.46 25.13 -31.24
N LEU A 19 -3.72 24.75 -31.43
CA LEU A 19 -4.69 24.66 -30.35
C LEU A 19 -4.32 23.47 -29.47
N ALA A 20 -3.59 23.73 -28.39
CA ALA A 20 -3.40 22.76 -27.31
C ALA A 20 -4.75 22.60 -26.59
N TRP A 21 -5.40 21.45 -26.79
CA TRP A 21 -6.52 21.05 -25.97
C TRP A 21 -5.96 20.64 -24.61
N ALA A 22 -5.98 21.55 -23.64
CA ALA A 22 -5.86 21.16 -22.24
C ALA A 22 -7.11 20.32 -21.91
N SER A 23 -6.96 19.00 -21.82
CA SER A 23 -8.00 18.18 -21.23
C SER A 23 -8.17 18.66 -19.79
N ALA A 24 -9.37 19.12 -19.45
CA ALA A 24 -9.73 19.34 -18.06
C ALA A 24 -9.72 17.97 -17.37
N ALA A 25 -8.58 17.60 -16.79
CA ALA A 25 -8.46 16.38 -16.02
C ALA A 25 -9.49 16.47 -14.88
N TRP A 26 -10.47 15.58 -14.89
CA TRP A 26 -11.33 15.42 -13.72
C TRP A 26 -10.43 15.11 -12.53
N PRO A 27 -10.64 15.74 -11.36
CA PRO A 27 -9.82 15.46 -10.20
C PRO A 27 -9.86 13.95 -9.95
N ALA A 28 -8.68 13.32 -9.92
CA ALA A 28 -8.59 11.88 -9.76
C ALA A 28 -9.37 11.47 -8.48
N PRO A 29 -10.10 10.34 -8.49
CA PRO A 29 -10.99 9.99 -7.40
C PRO A 29 -10.23 9.89 -6.07
N VAL A 30 -10.91 10.18 -4.96
CA VAL A 30 -10.40 9.97 -3.60
C VAL A 30 -11.12 8.76 -3.01
N ARG A 31 -10.37 7.79 -2.48
CA ARG A 31 -10.91 6.60 -1.85
C ARG A 31 -11.48 6.98 -0.48
N ARG A 32 -12.80 6.84 -0.31
CA ARG A 32 -13.53 7.15 0.93
C ARG A 32 -13.21 6.09 2.01
N PRO A 33 -13.21 6.46 3.30
CA PRO A 33 -13.08 5.46 4.36
C PRO A 33 -14.32 4.57 4.38
N VAL A 34 -14.13 3.27 4.63
CA VAL A 34 -15.20 2.27 4.71
C VAL A 34 -15.32 1.65 6.10
N VAL A 35 -14.34 1.88 6.98
CA VAL A 35 -14.34 1.37 8.37
C VAL A 35 -14.15 2.46 9.45
N ALA A 36 -14.23 3.73 9.06
CA ALA A 36 -14.34 4.83 10.04
C ALA A 36 -15.61 4.67 10.88
N GLY A 37 -15.47 4.75 12.20
CA GLY A 37 -16.54 4.54 13.18
C GLY A 37 -16.71 3.07 13.62
N SER A 38 -16.07 2.11 12.93
CA SER A 38 -16.12 0.68 13.30
C SER A 38 -14.74 0.13 13.69
N PHE A 39 -13.70 0.37 12.90
CA PHE A 39 -12.34 -0.09 13.19
C PHE A 39 -11.49 0.98 13.89
N TYR A 40 -11.78 2.24 13.63
CA TYR A 40 -11.14 3.37 14.29
C TYR A 40 -12.15 4.53 14.44
N PRO A 41 -11.93 5.50 15.34
CA PRO A 41 -12.87 6.60 15.53
C PRO A 41 -13.14 7.41 14.26
N ASP A 42 -14.40 7.75 13.99
CA ASP A 42 -14.81 8.63 12.88
C ASP A 42 -14.64 10.12 13.20
N ASP A 43 -14.55 10.48 14.48
CA ASP A 43 -14.21 11.83 14.93
C ASP A 43 -12.71 12.13 14.77
N PRO A 44 -12.32 13.22 14.09
CA PRO A 44 -10.91 13.53 13.82
C PRO A 44 -10.04 13.70 15.08
N ALA A 45 -10.57 14.33 16.13
CA ALA A 45 -9.82 14.58 17.35
C ALA A 45 -9.60 13.28 18.14
N ARG A 46 -10.63 12.43 18.22
CA ARG A 46 -10.52 11.09 18.82
C ARG A 46 -9.58 10.18 18.06
N LEU A 47 -9.63 10.18 16.73
CA LEU A 47 -8.73 9.36 15.91
C LEU A 47 -7.27 9.78 16.11
N ARG A 48 -6.99 11.08 16.01
CA ARG A 48 -5.64 11.61 16.24
C ARG A 48 -5.15 11.29 17.65
N GLY A 49 -5.96 11.55 18.67
CA GLY A 49 -5.62 11.27 20.06
C GLY A 49 -5.38 9.79 20.32
N ALA A 50 -6.14 8.89 19.70
CA ALA A 50 -5.92 7.44 19.81
C ALA A 50 -4.57 7.02 19.21
N VAL A 51 -4.27 7.45 17.98
CA VAL A 51 -3.00 7.13 17.31
C VAL A 51 -1.81 7.68 18.10
N GLU A 52 -1.88 8.95 18.53
CA GLU A 52 -0.82 9.58 19.33
C GLU A 52 -0.62 8.88 20.69
N ALA A 53 -1.69 8.44 21.35
CA ALA A 53 -1.61 7.69 22.61
C ALA A 53 -0.95 6.31 22.43
N PHE A 54 -1.29 5.59 21.36
CA PHE A 54 -0.64 4.31 21.05
C PHE A 54 0.85 4.51 20.74
N LEU A 55 1.19 5.52 19.92
CA LEU A 55 2.59 5.85 19.58
C LEU A 55 3.39 6.31 20.81
N ALA A 56 2.77 7.00 21.76
CA ALA A 56 3.43 7.39 23.02
C ALA A 56 3.73 6.19 23.93
N SER A 57 2.93 5.12 23.83
CA SER A 57 3.08 3.88 24.61
C SER A 57 3.86 2.80 23.86
N ALA A 58 4.25 3.07 22.61
CA ALA A 58 4.85 2.10 21.72
C ALA A 58 6.27 1.70 22.16
N ARG A 59 6.67 0.49 21.76
CA ARG A 59 8.06 0.04 21.92
C ARG A 59 9.04 1.07 21.35
N PRO A 60 10.17 1.37 22.04
CA PRO A 60 11.16 2.31 21.55
C PRO A 60 11.64 1.96 20.14
N ALA A 61 11.93 2.98 19.33
CA ALA A 61 12.47 2.80 18.00
C ALA A 61 13.87 2.16 18.06
N GLY A 62 14.09 1.16 17.20
CA GLY A 62 15.38 0.51 17.00
C GLY A 62 16.18 1.10 15.83
N GLN A 63 16.82 0.23 15.05
CA GLN A 63 17.44 0.61 13.78
C GLN A 63 16.35 0.90 12.74
N GLN A 64 16.63 1.84 11.82
CA GLN A 64 15.72 2.21 10.73
C GLN A 64 15.37 0.97 9.88
N PRO A 65 14.12 0.49 9.90
CA PRO A 65 13.74 -0.65 9.08
C PRO A 65 13.44 -0.19 7.65
N LEU A 66 13.70 -1.09 6.69
CA LEU A 66 13.24 -0.94 5.30
C LEU A 66 11.73 -1.22 5.18
N ALA A 67 11.24 -2.17 5.97
CA ALA A 67 9.87 -2.63 5.93
C ALA A 67 9.30 -2.88 7.33
N LEU A 68 7.99 -2.73 7.46
CA LEU A 68 7.20 -3.05 8.63
C LEU A 68 6.15 -4.10 8.29
N ILE A 69 5.84 -4.95 9.26
CA ILE A 69 4.63 -5.76 9.26
C ILE A 69 3.73 -5.21 10.35
N ALA A 70 2.51 -4.81 9.99
CA ALA A 70 1.56 -4.20 10.92
C ALA A 70 0.17 -4.83 10.78
N PRO A 71 -0.51 -5.16 11.89
CA PRO A 71 -1.86 -5.71 11.87
C PRO A 71 -2.90 -4.67 11.43
N HIS A 72 -4.02 -5.14 10.89
CA HIS A 72 -5.11 -4.31 10.38
C HIS A 72 -6.50 -4.64 10.95
N ALA A 73 -6.58 -5.38 12.05
CA ALA A 73 -7.81 -5.43 12.84
C ALA A 73 -8.21 -4.04 13.39
N GLY A 74 -9.41 -3.93 13.96
CA GLY A 74 -9.86 -2.68 14.61
C GLY A 74 -8.92 -2.23 15.74
N TYR A 75 -8.74 -0.93 15.92
CA TYR A 75 -7.77 -0.31 16.83
C TYR A 75 -7.92 -0.73 18.29
N ILE A 76 -9.13 -1.09 18.73
CA ILE A 76 -9.34 -1.65 20.08
C ILE A 76 -8.62 -2.98 20.30
N TYR A 77 -8.36 -3.74 19.24
CA TYR A 77 -7.68 -5.04 19.28
C TYR A 77 -6.21 -4.93 18.92
N SER A 78 -5.87 -4.20 17.84
CA SER A 78 -4.53 -4.23 17.24
C SER A 78 -3.80 -2.88 17.25
N GLY A 79 -4.47 -1.78 17.67
CA GLY A 79 -3.92 -0.42 17.52
C GLY A 79 -2.58 -0.22 18.21
N GLN A 80 -2.39 -0.80 19.40
CA GLN A 80 -1.10 -0.73 20.11
C GLN A 80 -0.01 -1.54 19.39
N ILE A 81 -0.33 -2.70 18.82
CA ILE A 81 0.64 -3.53 18.09
C ILE A 81 1.02 -2.86 16.77
N ALA A 82 0.06 -2.26 16.06
CA ALA A 82 0.35 -1.44 14.88
C ALA A 82 1.26 -0.25 15.26
N ALA A 83 1.01 0.42 16.39
CA ALA A 83 1.86 1.50 16.87
C ALA A 83 3.28 1.04 17.24
N ASP A 84 3.44 -0.16 17.81
CA ASP A 84 4.77 -0.74 18.09
C ASP A 84 5.60 -0.88 16.81
N ALA A 85 4.97 -1.29 15.70
CA ALA A 85 5.61 -1.37 14.38
C ALA A 85 5.89 0.03 13.80
N TRP A 86 4.87 0.89 13.71
CA TRP A 86 5.00 2.25 13.15
C TRP A 86 5.96 3.14 13.94
N ASN A 87 6.14 2.94 15.24
CA ASN A 87 7.10 3.72 16.02
C ASN A 87 8.55 3.39 15.67
N GLN A 88 8.84 2.24 15.05
CA GLN A 88 10.19 1.87 14.61
C GLN A 88 10.74 2.79 13.51
N VAL A 89 9.86 3.46 12.77
CA VAL A 89 10.23 4.38 11.68
C VAL A 89 10.14 5.86 12.08
N ARG A 90 9.81 6.13 13.34
CA ARG A 90 9.62 7.50 13.83
C ARG A 90 10.93 8.28 13.80
N GLY A 91 10.89 9.48 13.21
CA GLY A 91 12.05 10.36 13.11
C GLY A 91 12.94 10.10 11.89
N HIS A 92 12.59 9.12 11.06
CA HIS A 92 13.18 8.92 9.74
C HIS A 92 12.41 9.71 8.67
N ALA A 93 12.98 9.82 7.47
CA ALA A 93 12.38 10.50 6.33
C ALA A 93 12.24 9.52 5.17
N TYR A 94 11.11 9.59 4.48
CA TYR A 94 10.79 8.75 3.34
C TYR A 94 10.11 9.59 2.26
N ASP A 95 10.44 9.30 1.00
CA ASP A 95 9.85 9.90 -0.19
C ASP A 95 8.51 9.26 -0.56
N LEU A 96 8.28 8.02 -0.11
CA LEU A 96 7.09 7.24 -0.39
C LEU A 96 6.82 6.22 0.73
N ILE A 97 5.55 6.06 1.09
CA ILE A 97 5.09 4.94 1.91
C ILE A 97 4.31 3.98 1.02
N VAL A 98 4.84 2.78 0.86
CA VAL A 98 4.17 1.69 0.14
C VAL A 98 3.38 0.86 1.15
N ILE A 99 2.06 0.82 1.02
CA ILE A 99 1.20 -0.03 1.85
C ILE A 99 0.67 -1.17 1.00
N LEU A 100 1.13 -2.37 1.32
CA LEU A 100 0.69 -3.62 0.72
C LEU A 100 -0.43 -4.20 1.60
N GLY A 101 -1.64 -4.19 1.06
CA GLY A 101 -2.81 -4.77 1.70
C GLY A 101 -3.14 -6.15 1.18
N THR A 102 -4.00 -6.83 1.90
CA THR A 102 -4.54 -8.15 1.55
C THR A 102 -5.97 -8.01 1.02
N ASN A 103 -6.43 -9.01 0.27
CA ASN A 103 -7.80 -9.07 -0.24
C ASN A 103 -8.71 -9.95 0.65
N HIS A 104 -9.62 -9.32 1.40
CA HIS A 104 -10.65 -10.00 2.19
C HIS A 104 -12.02 -10.02 1.50
N THR A 105 -12.24 -9.10 0.57
CA THR A 105 -13.61 -8.74 0.15
C THR A 105 -14.01 -9.23 -1.23
N THR A 106 -13.04 -9.67 -2.05
CA THR A 106 -13.30 -10.09 -3.44
C THR A 106 -12.84 -11.53 -3.66
N PRO A 107 -13.73 -12.53 -3.52
CA PRO A 107 -13.40 -13.93 -3.74
C PRO A 107 -12.85 -14.18 -5.15
N GLY A 108 -11.76 -14.95 -5.24
CA GLY A 108 -11.17 -15.38 -6.51
C GLY A 108 -10.39 -14.30 -7.26
N PHE A 109 -10.12 -13.14 -6.64
CA PHE A 109 -9.17 -12.18 -7.20
C PHE A 109 -7.74 -12.74 -7.12
N THR A 110 -7.06 -12.74 -8.26
CA THR A 110 -5.65 -13.06 -8.41
C THR A 110 -4.97 -11.87 -9.09
N GLY A 111 -3.75 -11.52 -8.64
CA GLY A 111 -2.97 -10.39 -9.18
C GLY A 111 -2.71 -9.31 -8.14
N VAL A 112 -2.35 -8.11 -8.60
CA VAL A 112 -2.10 -6.93 -7.75
C VAL A 112 -3.02 -5.80 -8.19
N SER A 113 -3.87 -5.32 -7.28
CA SER A 113 -4.75 -4.18 -7.54
C SER A 113 -4.17 -2.91 -6.92
N VAL A 114 -3.69 -2.00 -7.75
CA VAL A 114 -3.04 -0.74 -7.36
C VAL A 114 -4.04 0.41 -7.47
N TYR A 115 -4.16 1.22 -6.41
CA TYR A 115 -5.01 2.40 -6.41
C TYR A 115 -4.27 3.63 -6.95
N ALA A 116 -4.60 4.08 -8.16
CA ALA A 116 -4.02 5.28 -8.79
C ALA A 116 -4.95 6.53 -8.76
N GLY A 117 -5.80 6.65 -7.73
CA GLY A 117 -6.59 7.87 -7.46
C GLY A 117 -5.77 8.94 -6.75
N SER A 118 -6.36 10.10 -6.45
CA SER A 118 -5.64 11.24 -5.82
C SER A 118 -5.31 11.04 -4.34
N GLY A 119 -5.97 10.11 -3.64
CA GLY A 119 -5.64 9.85 -2.24
C GLY A 119 -6.60 8.94 -1.49
N TYR A 120 -6.22 8.60 -0.25
CA TYR A 120 -7.02 7.89 0.73
C TYR A 120 -7.57 8.87 1.77
N ARG A 121 -8.89 8.96 1.90
CA ARG A 121 -9.53 9.79 2.92
C ARG A 121 -9.73 9.02 4.21
N THR A 122 -9.39 9.67 5.32
CA THR A 122 -9.73 9.30 6.70
C THR A 122 -10.35 10.52 7.38
N PRO A 123 -10.80 10.41 8.65
CA PRO A 123 -11.16 11.57 9.45
C PRO A 123 -10.03 12.60 9.64
N LEU A 124 -8.75 12.20 9.50
CA LEU A 124 -7.61 13.12 9.62
C LEU A 124 -7.36 13.96 8.35
N GLY A 125 -8.09 13.68 7.27
CA GLY A 125 -7.91 14.33 5.97
C GLY A 125 -7.61 13.32 4.86
N THR A 126 -7.06 13.79 3.75
CA THR A 126 -6.68 12.94 2.62
C THR A 126 -5.18 12.71 2.63
N ALA A 127 -4.74 11.46 2.73
CA ALA A 127 -3.37 11.08 2.42
C ALA A 127 -3.21 11.03 0.89
N ALA A 128 -2.27 11.79 0.35
CA ALA A 128 -2.01 11.83 -1.08
C ALA A 128 -1.51 10.47 -1.58
N VAL A 129 -1.83 10.14 -2.82
CA VAL A 129 -1.28 8.96 -3.51
C VAL A 129 -0.33 9.42 -4.60
N ASP A 130 0.80 8.72 -4.73
CA ASP A 130 1.75 8.90 -5.82
C ASP A 130 1.18 8.25 -7.09
N VAL A 131 0.38 9.01 -7.83
CA VAL A 131 -0.35 8.54 -9.01
C VAL A 131 0.60 8.10 -10.13
N GLU A 132 1.76 8.75 -10.25
CA GLU A 132 2.73 8.45 -11.30
C GLU A 132 3.38 7.09 -11.04
N THR A 133 3.98 6.91 -9.86
CA THR A 133 4.58 5.61 -9.48
C THR A 133 3.53 4.49 -9.44
N SER A 134 2.30 4.78 -9.02
CA SER A 134 1.21 3.78 -9.04
C SER A 134 0.89 3.30 -10.47
N ARG A 135 0.87 4.21 -11.45
CA ARG A 135 0.63 3.87 -12.86
C ARG A 135 1.82 3.16 -13.48
N GLU A 136 3.03 3.53 -13.11
CA GLU A 136 4.24 2.86 -13.55
C GLU A 136 4.26 1.40 -13.07
N LEU A 137 3.95 1.15 -11.79
CA LEU A 137 3.81 -0.21 -11.26
C LEU A 137 2.79 -1.04 -12.06
N MET A 138 1.62 -0.46 -12.36
CA MET A 138 0.59 -1.13 -13.18
C MET A 138 1.03 -1.42 -14.62
N SER A 139 2.11 -0.81 -15.10
CA SER A 139 2.62 -1.04 -16.46
C SER A 139 3.70 -2.11 -16.54
N LEU A 140 4.20 -2.60 -15.40
CA LEU A 140 5.29 -3.57 -15.33
C LEU A 140 4.84 -5.01 -15.65
N ASP A 141 3.57 -5.33 -15.39
CA ASP A 141 2.99 -6.66 -15.64
C ASP A 141 1.48 -6.56 -15.89
N ASP A 142 0.93 -7.45 -16.72
CA ASP A 142 -0.51 -7.51 -17.03
C ASP A 142 -1.36 -7.91 -15.80
N ASP A 143 -0.77 -8.59 -14.82
CA ASP A 143 -1.41 -8.95 -13.55
C ASP A 143 -1.44 -7.77 -12.55
N TYR A 144 -0.81 -6.63 -12.87
CA TYR A 144 -0.78 -5.42 -12.04
C TYR A 144 -1.77 -4.38 -12.58
N GLY A 145 -2.96 -4.33 -12.02
CA GLY A 145 -4.06 -3.52 -12.55
C GLY A 145 -4.72 -2.65 -11.49
N PHE A 146 -5.80 -1.96 -11.88
CA PHE A 146 -6.73 -1.37 -10.92
C PHE A 146 -8.08 -2.05 -11.04
N THR A 147 -8.47 -2.79 -10.02
CA THR A 147 -9.77 -3.45 -9.95
C THR A 147 -10.63 -2.77 -8.87
N PRO A 148 -11.57 -1.88 -9.22
CA PRO A 148 -12.31 -1.07 -8.26
C PRO A 148 -13.01 -1.88 -7.17
N ALA A 149 -13.55 -3.05 -7.51
CA ALA A 149 -14.26 -3.93 -6.57
C ALA A 149 -13.36 -4.38 -5.41
N VAL A 150 -12.08 -4.62 -5.67
CA VAL A 150 -11.08 -5.07 -4.69
C VAL A 150 -10.82 -4.00 -3.64
N HIS A 151 -10.89 -2.71 -4.00
CA HIS A 151 -10.69 -1.60 -3.05
C HIS A 151 -11.98 -1.13 -2.38
N ALA A 152 -13.15 -1.43 -2.96
CA ALA A 152 -14.41 -0.76 -2.62
C ALA A 152 -14.85 -0.98 -1.17
N ARG A 153 -14.50 -2.13 -0.58
CA ARG A 153 -14.83 -2.49 0.81
C ARG A 153 -13.63 -3.01 1.61
N GLU A 154 -12.45 -3.03 1.00
CA GLU A 154 -11.24 -3.54 1.64
C GLU A 154 -10.69 -2.54 2.66
N HIS A 155 -10.19 -3.04 3.78
CA HIS A 155 -9.77 -2.24 4.93
C HIS A 155 -8.29 -2.39 5.27
N SER A 156 -7.61 -3.46 4.79
CA SER A 156 -6.22 -3.78 5.15
C SER A 156 -5.27 -2.59 4.94
N ILE A 157 -5.44 -1.82 3.87
CA ILE A 157 -4.68 -0.57 3.64
C ILE A 157 -5.20 0.57 4.51
N GLU A 158 -6.53 0.76 4.56
CA GLU A 158 -7.17 1.90 5.25
C GLU A 158 -6.73 2.05 6.70
N VAL A 159 -6.67 0.92 7.42
CA VAL A 159 -6.38 0.90 8.86
C VAL A 159 -4.96 1.39 9.17
N GLN A 160 -4.04 1.30 8.20
CA GLN A 160 -2.68 1.81 8.32
C GLN A 160 -2.57 3.32 8.03
N VAL A 161 -3.50 3.89 7.24
CA VAL A 161 -3.42 5.28 6.76
C VAL A 161 -3.37 6.32 7.90
N PRO A 162 -4.14 6.20 9.01
CA PRO A 162 -4.04 7.18 10.10
C PRO A 162 -2.65 7.22 10.75
N PHE A 163 -1.94 6.09 10.87
CA PHE A 163 -0.57 6.07 11.38
C PHE A 163 0.39 6.81 10.44
N ALA A 164 0.28 6.53 9.13
CA ALA A 164 1.04 7.24 8.11
C ALA A 164 0.79 8.76 8.15
N GLN A 165 -0.47 9.20 8.25
CA GLN A 165 -0.83 10.63 8.32
C GLN A 165 -0.34 11.34 9.57
N VAL A 166 -0.18 10.63 10.69
CA VAL A 166 0.33 11.21 11.94
C VAL A 166 1.86 11.32 11.92
N LEU A 167 2.55 10.30 11.41
CA LEU A 167 4.02 10.26 11.41
C LEU A 167 4.64 10.99 10.20
N PHE A 168 3.97 10.95 9.05
CA PHE A 168 4.47 11.40 7.75
C PHE A 168 3.39 12.17 6.96
N PRO A 169 2.90 13.31 7.47
CA PRO A 169 1.73 14.01 6.93
C PRO A 169 1.87 14.45 5.46
N ASP A 170 3.10 14.67 5.00
CA ASP A 170 3.41 15.17 3.66
C ASP A 170 3.94 14.07 2.70
N THR A 171 4.12 12.84 3.19
CA THR A 171 4.65 11.73 2.36
C THR A 171 3.51 11.03 1.62
N PRO A 172 3.57 10.90 0.29
CA PRO A 172 2.52 10.23 -0.47
C PRO A 172 2.55 8.72 -0.26
N LEU A 173 1.42 8.08 -0.59
CA LEU A 173 1.23 6.64 -0.52
C LEU A 173 1.32 5.99 -1.90
N LEU A 174 1.83 4.76 -1.95
CA LEU A 174 1.49 3.77 -2.97
C LEU A 174 0.67 2.69 -2.28
N ALA A 175 -0.55 2.44 -2.76
CA ALA A 175 -1.50 1.54 -2.12
C ALA A 175 -1.86 0.39 -3.07
N ALA A 176 -1.41 -0.81 -2.75
CA ALA A 176 -1.62 -2.00 -3.57
C ALA A 176 -2.22 -3.15 -2.74
N ILE A 177 -3.29 -3.76 -3.23
CA ILE A 177 -3.87 -4.97 -2.65
C ILE A 177 -3.29 -6.17 -3.40
N VAL A 178 -2.64 -7.06 -2.67
CA VAL A 178 -1.96 -8.24 -3.21
C VAL A 178 -2.88 -9.45 -3.06
N GLY A 179 -3.17 -10.11 -4.18
CA GLY A 179 -3.92 -11.36 -4.29
C GLY A 179 -3.07 -12.47 -4.94
N LEU A 180 -1.76 -12.44 -4.74
CA LEU A 180 -0.82 -13.46 -5.22
C LEU A 180 -0.70 -14.56 -4.15
N HIS A 181 -0.62 -15.83 -4.57
CA HIS A 181 -0.65 -16.98 -3.65
C HIS A 181 0.38 -18.06 -3.98
N ASP A 182 1.31 -17.77 -4.89
CA ASP A 182 2.40 -18.65 -5.28
C ASP A 182 3.76 -17.95 -5.15
N PRO A 183 4.83 -18.70 -4.79
CA PRO A 183 6.16 -18.15 -4.60
C PRO A 183 6.69 -17.36 -5.80
N GLU A 184 6.48 -17.88 -7.00
CA GLU A 184 7.04 -17.35 -8.24
C GLU A 184 6.48 -15.94 -8.53
N SER A 185 5.16 -15.79 -8.50
CA SER A 185 4.50 -14.49 -8.71
C SER A 185 4.85 -13.48 -7.62
N CYS A 186 4.98 -13.92 -6.36
CA CYS A 186 5.36 -13.03 -5.25
C CYS A 186 6.81 -12.54 -5.38
N GLU A 187 7.73 -13.43 -5.77
CA GLU A 187 9.13 -13.08 -6.00
C GLU A 187 9.28 -12.14 -7.21
N ALA A 188 8.52 -12.39 -8.29
CA ALA A 188 8.46 -11.49 -9.44
C ALA A 188 7.95 -10.09 -9.06
N PHE A 189 6.86 -10.01 -8.28
CA PHE A 189 6.32 -8.74 -7.78
C PHE A 189 7.30 -8.01 -6.87
N GLY A 190 7.96 -8.73 -5.96
CA GLY A 190 8.99 -8.16 -5.08
C GLY A 190 10.16 -7.55 -5.86
N HIS A 191 10.64 -8.23 -6.91
CA HIS A 191 11.69 -7.69 -7.78
C HIS A 191 11.21 -6.47 -8.59
N ALA A 192 10.01 -6.53 -9.18
CA ALA A 192 9.44 -5.41 -9.92
C ALA A 192 9.30 -4.16 -9.04
N LEU A 193 8.82 -4.34 -7.80
CA LEU A 193 8.69 -3.25 -6.83
C LEU A 193 10.07 -2.70 -6.40
N ALA A 194 11.05 -3.57 -6.16
CA ALA A 194 12.41 -3.16 -5.79
C ALA A 194 13.10 -2.36 -6.91
N ASP A 195 12.97 -2.80 -8.16
CA ASP A 195 13.54 -2.11 -9.32
C ASP A 195 12.88 -0.75 -9.55
N LEU A 196 11.55 -0.68 -9.44
CA LEU A 196 10.77 0.55 -9.55
C LEU A 196 11.18 1.61 -8.52
N LEU A 197 11.52 1.18 -7.30
CA LEU A 197 11.75 2.07 -6.16
C LEU A 197 13.22 2.28 -5.82
N ARG A 198 14.15 1.77 -6.63
CA ARG A 198 15.59 1.68 -6.32
C ARG A 198 16.28 3.00 -5.94
N ASP A 199 15.77 4.13 -6.44
CA ASP A 199 16.37 5.46 -6.28
C ASP A 199 15.58 6.34 -5.30
N ARG A 200 14.68 5.75 -4.50
CA ARG A 200 13.83 6.44 -3.52
C ARG A 200 14.07 5.89 -2.11
N GLU A 201 14.00 6.78 -1.12
CA GLU A 201 13.90 6.36 0.27
C GLU A 201 12.46 5.95 0.56
N VAL A 202 12.18 4.64 0.60
CA VAL A 202 10.82 4.12 0.75
C VAL A 202 10.63 3.38 2.06
N LEU A 203 9.42 3.48 2.60
CA LEU A 203 8.94 2.61 3.67
C LEU A 203 7.92 1.63 3.11
N ILE A 204 8.20 0.33 3.22
CA ILE A 204 7.23 -0.72 2.87
C ILE A 204 6.46 -1.13 4.12
N VAL A 205 5.13 -1.18 4.04
CA VAL A 205 4.24 -1.62 5.11
C VAL A 205 3.43 -2.80 4.59
N ALA A 206 3.80 -4.00 5.00
CA ALA A 206 3.00 -5.20 4.80
C ALA A 206 1.90 -5.23 5.86
N SER A 207 0.67 -5.00 5.42
CA SER A 207 -0.49 -4.97 6.31
C SER A 207 -1.04 -6.38 6.47
N SER A 208 -0.75 -7.04 7.59
CA SER A 208 -1.13 -8.45 7.82
C SER A 208 -1.39 -8.72 9.30
N ASP A 209 -2.53 -9.35 9.60
CA ASP A 209 -2.77 -10.06 10.86
C ASP A 209 -2.16 -11.47 10.77
N LEU A 210 -1.82 -12.09 11.90
CA LEU A 210 -1.27 -13.46 11.93
C LEU A 210 -2.40 -14.50 12.05
N SER A 211 -2.32 -15.44 13.00
CA SER A 211 -3.24 -16.58 13.02
C SER A 211 -4.69 -16.20 13.33
N HIS A 212 -5.61 -16.81 12.58
CA HIS A 212 -7.06 -16.59 12.76
C HIS A 212 -7.75 -17.77 13.41
N TYR A 213 -8.38 -17.50 14.56
CA TYR A 213 -9.25 -18.37 15.36
C TYR A 213 -8.67 -19.54 16.19
N PRO A 214 -7.34 -19.83 16.25
CA PRO A 214 -6.89 -20.83 17.22
C PRO A 214 -7.12 -20.34 18.65
N HIS A 215 -7.09 -21.28 19.61
CA HIS A 215 -7.03 -20.92 21.02
C HIS A 215 -5.73 -20.15 21.31
N ARG A 216 -5.69 -19.31 22.35
CA ARG A 216 -4.56 -18.39 22.58
C ARG A 216 -3.18 -19.06 22.56
N ASP A 217 -3.00 -20.14 23.31
CA ASP A 217 -1.70 -20.82 23.40
C ASP A 217 -1.28 -21.41 22.03
N ASP A 218 -2.25 -21.88 21.27
CA ASP A 218 -2.06 -22.36 19.90
C ASP A 218 -1.72 -21.20 18.94
N ALA A 219 -2.37 -20.04 19.12
CA ALA A 219 -2.08 -18.82 18.36
C ALA A 219 -0.63 -18.37 18.58
N GLU A 220 -0.18 -18.32 19.84
CA GLU A 220 1.19 -17.92 20.18
C GLU A 220 2.23 -18.83 19.51
N GLU A 221 1.97 -20.13 19.46
CA GLU A 221 2.86 -21.10 18.80
C GLU A 221 2.82 -20.99 17.27
N VAL A 222 1.63 -20.89 16.67
CA VAL A 222 1.47 -20.71 15.21
C VAL A 222 2.13 -19.42 14.77
N ASP A 223 1.83 -18.29 15.43
CA ASP A 223 2.36 -16.97 15.12
C ASP A 223 3.89 -16.94 15.20
N ARG A 224 4.47 -17.54 16.25
CA ARG A 224 5.93 -17.66 16.39
C ARG A 224 6.54 -18.39 15.20
N ARG A 225 5.95 -19.51 14.79
CA ARG A 225 6.43 -20.32 13.65
C ARG A 225 6.27 -19.60 12.32
N THR A 226 5.19 -18.82 12.15
CA THR A 226 4.97 -17.96 10.98
C THR A 226 6.06 -16.89 10.89
N LEU A 227 6.34 -16.18 11.98
CA LEU A 227 7.38 -15.15 12.04
C LEU A 227 8.78 -15.74 11.78
N GLU A 228 9.10 -16.92 12.31
CA GLU A 228 10.36 -17.63 12.02
C GLU A 228 10.50 -18.02 10.54
N ALA A 229 9.39 -18.26 9.84
CA ALA A 229 9.41 -18.61 8.42
C ALA A 229 9.71 -17.41 7.51
N MET A 230 9.40 -16.17 7.92
CA MET A 230 9.59 -14.97 7.09
C MET A 230 11.05 -14.77 6.64
N GLY A 231 12.02 -15.14 7.49
CA GLY A 231 13.45 -15.06 7.16
C GLY A 231 13.99 -16.22 6.31
N SER A 232 13.14 -17.17 5.88
CA SER A 232 13.59 -18.41 5.22
C SER A 232 13.63 -18.34 3.68
N GLY A 233 13.28 -17.19 3.09
CA GLY A 233 13.13 -17.00 1.65
C GLY A 233 11.73 -17.41 1.16
N VAL A 234 11.29 -16.81 0.04
CA VAL A 234 9.89 -16.83 -0.42
C VAL A 234 9.34 -18.25 -0.53
N ARG A 235 10.01 -19.15 -1.26
CA ARG A 235 9.54 -20.53 -1.42
C ARG A 235 9.46 -21.29 -0.09
N SER A 236 10.48 -21.18 0.76
CA SER A 236 10.49 -21.89 2.05
C SER A 236 9.42 -21.34 2.99
N PHE A 237 9.14 -20.04 2.93
CA PHE A 237 8.04 -19.41 3.66
C PHE A 237 6.70 -20.05 3.27
N PHE A 238 6.37 -20.07 1.97
CA PHE A 238 5.14 -20.71 1.47
C PHE A 238 5.03 -22.20 1.87
N ASP A 239 6.12 -22.96 1.73
CA ASP A 239 6.11 -24.38 2.09
C ASP A 239 5.86 -24.60 3.59
N ARG A 240 6.43 -23.74 4.45
CA ARG A 240 6.25 -23.79 5.91
C ARG A 240 4.84 -23.39 6.32
N LEU A 241 4.29 -22.31 5.76
CA LEU A 241 2.95 -21.83 6.08
C LEU A 241 1.89 -22.84 5.63
N ARG A 242 1.93 -23.29 4.37
CA ARG A 242 1.02 -24.35 3.87
C ARG A 242 1.09 -25.63 4.70
N ARG A 243 2.27 -25.95 5.23
CA ARG A 243 2.42 -27.08 6.16
C ARG A 243 1.76 -26.79 7.50
N LEU A 244 1.98 -25.60 8.07
CA LEU A 244 1.41 -25.17 9.34
C LEU A 244 -0.11 -25.09 9.29
N GLU A 245 -0.70 -24.61 8.18
CA GLU A 245 -2.15 -24.59 8.00
C GLU A 245 -2.76 -25.99 7.89
N ARG A 246 -2.07 -26.94 7.24
CA ARG A 246 -2.54 -28.34 7.11
C ARG A 246 -2.39 -29.14 8.39
N GLU A 247 -1.28 -28.96 9.11
CA GLU A 247 -0.93 -29.71 10.31
C GLU A 247 -1.32 -28.97 11.60
N GLY A 248 -1.91 -27.79 11.47
CA GLY A 248 -2.16 -26.85 12.55
C GLY A 248 -3.24 -27.30 13.52
N PRO A 249 -3.38 -26.56 14.63
CA PRO A 249 -4.39 -26.81 15.65
C PRO A 249 -5.81 -26.71 15.04
N PRO A 250 -6.80 -27.44 15.60
CA PRO A 250 -8.18 -27.36 15.15
C PRO A 250 -8.71 -25.92 15.19
N GLY A 251 -9.33 -25.48 14.10
CA GLY A 251 -9.94 -24.14 14.00
C GLY A 251 -9.03 -23.06 13.42
N LEU A 252 -7.75 -23.35 13.16
CA LEU A 252 -6.88 -22.43 12.43
C LEU A 252 -7.40 -22.19 11.01
N ALA A 253 -7.75 -20.94 10.68
CA ALA A 253 -8.22 -20.58 9.35
C ALA A 253 -7.11 -20.10 8.41
N THR A 254 -6.11 -19.40 8.95
CA THR A 254 -4.91 -18.97 8.21
C THR A 254 -3.78 -18.65 9.19
N CYS A 255 -2.53 -18.71 8.75
CA CYS A 255 -1.35 -18.33 9.56
C CYS A 255 -0.99 -16.85 9.41
N ALA A 256 -1.31 -16.23 8.27
CA ALA A 256 -1.15 -14.80 8.03
C ALA A 256 -2.17 -14.31 6.99
N CYS A 257 -2.76 -13.13 7.20
CA CYS A 257 -3.64 -12.54 6.20
C CYS A 257 -2.91 -12.36 4.85
N GLY A 258 -3.56 -12.79 3.77
CA GLY A 258 -3.13 -12.57 2.38
C GLY A 258 -2.04 -13.50 1.84
N GLU A 259 -1.54 -14.45 2.64
CA GLU A 259 -0.40 -15.35 2.38
C GLU A 259 0.38 -15.13 1.06
N ALA A 260 1.17 -14.04 1.07
CA ALA A 260 2.31 -13.67 0.24
C ALA A 260 3.21 -12.72 1.10
N PRO A 261 4.55 -12.72 0.94
CA PRO A 261 5.49 -11.99 1.81
C PRO A 261 5.30 -10.47 1.81
#